data_AF-A0A0K1Q1V9-F1
#
_entry.id   AF-A0A0K1Q1V9-F1
#
_cell.length_a   1.000
_cell.length_b   1.000
_cell.length_c   1.000
_cell.angle_alpha   90.00
_cell.angle_beta   90.00
_cell.angle_gamma   90.00
#
_symmetry.space_group_name_H-M   'P 1'
#
loop_
_entity.id
_entity.type
_entity.pdbx_description
1 polymer ?
#
loop_
_entity_poly.entity_id
_entity_poly.type
_entity_poly.pdbx_seq_one_letter_code
_entity_poly.pdbx_strand_id
1 'polypeptide(L)'
;MVLRSVFFSCVTMLLACGPSDHARSGHGGKSPSSKNAKGDGEVVEEKVTYERMPDGSVKKTTTRTTRRTVEAPPPPARPADPWPSDKRARYNVERINAYRAQKGLEPVLYDAKISSFARAGSERLSRDHVPHANFAANAQGAPGFGSRSAENQGDPNGVPVLDPDATTNGKKQIDIMLKLMMDEGPGGGHYDNMMNPKFRRVGVGFVDVGGRFYMTNDFSD
;
A
#
# COMPACT_ATOMS: atom_id res chain seq x y z
N MET A 1 -40.49 29.46 12.34
CA MET A 1 -39.18 29.94 11.85
C MET A 1 -38.30 30.18 13.08
N VAL A 2 -37.54 29.18 13.50
CA VAL A 2 -36.73 29.22 14.73
C VAL A 2 -35.33 28.77 14.35
N LEU A 3 -34.41 29.73 14.24
CA LEU A 3 -32.99 29.49 14.05
C LEU A 3 -32.41 28.94 15.35
N ARG A 4 -31.83 27.75 15.32
CA ARG A 4 -30.91 27.26 16.37
C ARG A 4 -29.52 27.09 15.75
N SER A 5 -28.66 28.05 16.08
CA SER A 5 -27.23 28.00 15.82
C SER A 5 -26.59 26.94 16.73
N VAL A 6 -25.86 25.99 16.15
CA VAL A 6 -25.03 25.03 16.88
C VAL A 6 -23.58 25.44 16.67
N PHE A 7 -22.92 25.81 17.77
CA PHE A 7 -21.50 26.10 17.83
C PHE A 7 -20.70 24.79 17.77
N PHE A 8 -19.79 24.68 16.80
CA PHE A 8 -18.74 23.66 16.77
C PHE A 8 -17.56 24.17 17.58
N SER A 9 -17.23 23.49 18.68
CA SER A 9 -16.03 23.74 19.47
C SER A 9 -14.91 22.82 18.98
N CYS A 10 -13.85 23.44 18.46
CA CYS A 10 -12.62 22.80 18.02
C CYS A 10 -11.72 22.56 19.25
N VAL A 11 -11.47 21.31 19.61
CA VAL A 11 -10.49 20.96 20.66
C VAL A 11 -9.22 20.44 20.00
N THR A 12 -8.25 21.34 19.91
CA THR A 12 -6.85 21.05 19.58
C THR A 12 -6.14 20.59 20.85
N MET A 13 -5.71 19.33 20.92
CA MET A 13 -4.75 18.89 21.95
C MET A 13 -3.34 18.80 21.35
N LEU A 14 -2.53 19.79 21.69
CA LEU A 14 -1.07 19.76 21.64
C LEU A 14 -0.56 19.25 22.99
N LEU A 15 0.31 18.24 22.97
CA LEU A 15 1.11 17.84 24.14
C LEU A 15 2.58 17.76 23.73
N ALA A 16 3.37 18.65 24.33
CA ALA A 16 4.81 18.76 24.18
C ALA A 16 5.50 18.54 25.54
N CYS A 17 6.62 17.81 25.47
CA CYS A 17 7.88 17.89 26.21
C CYS A 17 8.01 17.79 27.75
N GLY A 18 8.82 16.79 28.17
CA GLY A 18 9.94 16.91 29.13
C GLY A 18 9.80 16.10 30.45
N PRO A 19 10.88 15.85 31.23
CA PRO A 19 12.32 15.82 30.91
C PRO A 19 13.12 14.64 31.57
N SER A 20 14.38 14.49 31.09
CA SER A 20 15.65 14.21 31.78
C SER A 20 15.98 12.96 32.64
N ASP A 21 17.15 12.41 32.28
CA ASP A 21 18.27 11.88 33.10
C ASP A 21 18.19 10.49 33.76
N HIS A 22 19.04 9.58 33.25
CA HIS A 22 20.00 8.84 34.09
C HIS A 22 21.22 8.36 33.28
N ALA A 23 22.40 8.66 33.81
CA ALA A 23 23.72 8.26 33.35
C ALA A 23 24.05 6.78 33.68
N ARG A 24 24.87 6.12 32.84
CA ARG A 24 26.19 5.54 33.23
C ARG A 24 26.88 4.69 32.15
N SER A 25 28.15 5.06 31.93
CA SER A 25 29.37 4.26 31.70
C SER A 25 29.35 2.97 30.84
N GLY A 26 29.99 3.05 29.66
CA GLY A 26 31.32 2.47 29.43
C GLY A 26 31.42 0.99 29.01
N HIS A 27 31.84 0.74 27.77
CA HIS A 27 33.03 -0.06 27.43
C HIS A 27 33.36 0.04 25.94
N GLY A 28 34.62 0.35 25.64
CA GLY A 28 35.15 0.50 24.29
C GLY A 28 35.54 -0.84 23.69
N GLY A 29 34.91 -1.21 22.58
CA GLY A 29 35.40 -2.18 21.61
C GLY A 29 35.51 -1.51 20.24
N LYS A 30 36.73 -1.24 19.77
CA LYS A 30 36.97 -0.72 18.42
C LYS A 30 36.68 -1.84 17.40
N SER A 31 35.46 -1.86 16.88
CA SER A 31 35.14 -2.64 15.68
C SER A 31 35.72 -1.96 14.44
N PRO A 32 36.18 -2.72 13.43
CA PRO A 32 36.69 -2.16 12.19
C PRO A 32 35.58 -1.37 11.47
N SER A 33 35.94 -0.14 11.11
CA SER A 33 35.15 0.82 10.35
C SER A 33 34.79 0.24 8.98
N SER A 34 33.60 -0.35 8.83
CA SER A 34 32.96 -0.50 7.53
C SER A 34 32.37 0.86 7.16
N LYS A 35 33.08 1.59 6.31
CA LYS A 35 32.51 2.75 5.59
C LYS A 35 31.48 2.20 4.59
N ASN A 36 30.26 1.92 5.04
CA ASN A 36 29.19 1.57 4.13
C ASN A 36 28.68 2.82 3.41
N ALA A 37 28.93 2.83 2.11
CA ALA A 37 28.42 3.78 1.15
C ALA A 37 26.88 3.82 1.20
N LYS A 38 26.35 5.03 1.10
CA LYS A 38 24.94 5.30 0.87
C LYS A 38 24.57 4.80 -0.53
N GLY A 39 23.45 4.09 -0.62
CA GLY A 39 22.69 3.87 -1.86
C GLY A 39 22.96 2.53 -2.52
N ASP A 40 21.88 1.81 -2.83
CA ASP A 40 21.78 0.86 -3.96
C ASP A 40 22.01 -0.63 -3.68
N GLY A 41 22.01 -1.07 -2.41
CA GLY A 41 21.94 -2.50 -2.08
C GLY A 41 23.12 -3.34 -2.62
N GLU A 42 24.21 -2.67 -2.98
CA GLU A 42 25.43 -3.29 -3.46
C GLU A 42 26.26 -3.71 -2.25
N VAL A 43 26.34 -5.03 -2.02
CA VAL A 43 27.19 -5.60 -0.98
C VAL A 43 28.52 -5.97 -1.63
N VAL A 44 29.57 -5.26 -1.24
CA VAL A 44 30.93 -5.54 -1.66
C VAL A 44 31.62 -6.37 -0.57
N GLU A 45 31.90 -7.62 -0.86
CA GLU A 45 32.70 -8.51 -0.01
C GLU A 45 34.14 -8.56 -0.54
N GLU A 46 35.11 -8.16 0.28
CA GLU A 46 36.53 -8.23 -0.07
C GLU A 46 37.21 -9.35 0.72
N LYS A 47 37.77 -10.33 0.02
CA LYS A 47 38.54 -11.44 0.60
C LYS A 47 39.98 -11.34 0.16
N VAL A 48 40.89 -11.18 1.12
CA VAL A 48 42.34 -11.20 0.86
C VAL A 48 42.90 -12.59 1.21
N THR A 49 43.63 -13.18 0.27
CA THR A 49 44.35 -14.45 0.45
C THR A 49 45.84 -14.23 0.25
N TYR A 50 46.65 -14.88 1.08
CA TYR A 50 48.11 -14.82 1.02
C TYR A 50 48.65 -16.21 0.72
N GLU A 51 49.56 -16.32 -0.24
CA GLU A 51 50.20 -17.56 -0.66
C GLU A 51 51.72 -17.37 -0.62
N ARG A 52 52.45 -18.28 0.03
CA ARG A 52 53.92 -18.25 0.08
C ARG A 52 54.48 -19.07 -1.08
N MET A 53 55.32 -18.46 -1.90
CA MET A 53 55.90 -19.05 -3.10
C MET A 53 57.17 -19.88 -2.75
N PRO A 54 57.60 -20.81 -3.61
CA PRO A 54 58.80 -21.64 -3.37
C PRO A 54 60.10 -20.85 -3.17
N ASP A 55 60.19 -19.63 -3.71
CA ASP A 55 61.33 -18.71 -3.56
C ASP A 55 61.32 -17.90 -2.25
N GLY A 56 60.32 -18.14 -1.38
CA GLY A 56 60.15 -17.43 -0.12
C GLY A 56 59.36 -16.12 -0.20
N SER A 57 58.97 -15.67 -1.40
CA SER A 57 58.11 -14.49 -1.59
C SER A 57 56.65 -14.76 -1.17
N VAL A 58 55.88 -13.70 -0.94
CA VAL A 58 54.45 -13.79 -0.58
C VAL A 58 53.61 -13.13 -1.68
N LYS A 59 52.68 -13.89 -2.26
CA LYS A 59 51.67 -13.40 -3.19
C LYS A 59 50.40 -13.04 -2.41
N LYS A 60 49.95 -11.79 -2.55
CA LYS A 60 48.67 -11.30 -2.03
C LYS A 60 47.65 -11.28 -3.16
N THR A 61 46.55 -12.00 -3.00
CA THR A 61 45.41 -11.99 -3.93
C THR A 61 44.19 -11.41 -3.23
N THR A 62 43.66 -10.31 -3.75
CA THR A 62 42.42 -9.69 -3.28
C THR A 62 41.28 -10.07 -4.22
N THR A 63 40.28 -10.80 -3.73
CA THR A 63 39.04 -11.11 -4.44
C THR A 63 37.96 -10.15 -3.97
N ARG A 64 37.36 -9.41 -4.90
CA ARG A 64 36.23 -8.51 -4.64
C ARG A 64 34.96 -9.13 -5.24
N THR A 65 34.03 -9.52 -4.40
CA THR A 65 32.72 -10.02 -4.82
C THR A 65 31.69 -8.93 -4.63
N THR A 66 31.12 -8.45 -5.73
CA THR A 66 30.00 -7.52 -5.70
C THR A 66 28.70 -8.31 -5.85
N ARG A 67 27.84 -8.27 -4.83
CA ARG A 67 26.45 -8.76 -4.94
C ARG A 67 25.53 -7.56 -5.07
N ARG A 68 24.73 -7.55 -6.13
CA ARG A 68 23.65 -6.59 -6.32
C ARG A 68 22.33 -7.32 -6.20
N THR A 69 21.48 -6.87 -5.29
CA THR A 69 20.08 -7.29 -5.30
C THR A 69 19.39 -6.57 -6.46
N VAL A 70 19.08 -7.31 -7.52
CA VAL A 70 18.32 -6.79 -8.65
C VAL A 70 16.83 -7.07 -8.40
N GLU A 71 15.98 -6.08 -8.60
CA GLU A 71 14.54 -6.28 -8.58
C GLU A 71 14.17 -7.31 -9.65
N ALA A 72 13.45 -8.37 -9.26
CA ALA A 72 12.98 -9.37 -10.21
C ALA A 72 12.15 -8.67 -11.30
N PRO A 73 12.26 -9.10 -12.58
CA PRO A 73 11.41 -8.54 -13.62
C PRO A 73 9.94 -8.71 -13.23
N PRO A 74 9.06 -7.75 -13.58
CA PRO A 74 7.65 -7.87 -13.29
C PRO A 74 7.09 -9.16 -13.92
N PRO A 75 6.11 -9.81 -13.28
CA PRO A 75 5.47 -10.97 -13.87
C PRO A 75 4.88 -10.62 -15.24
N PRO A 76 4.78 -11.60 -16.16
CA PRO A 76 4.19 -11.38 -17.47
C PRO A 76 2.77 -10.82 -17.33
N ALA A 77 2.37 -9.95 -18.27
CA ALA A 77 1.03 -9.40 -18.26
C ALA A 77 -0.02 -10.52 -18.36
N ARG A 78 -0.99 -10.52 -17.45
CA ARG A 78 -2.16 -11.40 -17.47
C ARG A 78 -3.36 -10.60 -17.97
N PRO A 79 -4.27 -11.17 -18.80
CA PRO A 79 -5.52 -10.50 -19.13
C PRO A 79 -6.37 -10.27 -17.87
N ALA A 80 -7.26 -9.27 -17.93
CA ALA A 80 -8.26 -9.06 -16.88
C ALA A 80 -9.16 -10.29 -16.74
N ASP A 81 -9.57 -10.61 -15.52
CA ASP A 81 -10.59 -11.63 -15.30
C ASP A 81 -11.96 -11.16 -15.83
N PRO A 82 -12.88 -12.09 -16.12
CA PRO A 82 -14.25 -11.74 -16.46
C PRO A 82 -14.91 -10.87 -15.37
N TRP A 83 -15.62 -9.83 -15.78
CA TRP A 83 -16.35 -8.97 -14.86
C TRP A 83 -17.47 -9.74 -14.11
N PRO A 84 -17.73 -9.41 -12.84
CA PRO A 84 -18.87 -9.95 -12.12
C PRO A 84 -20.18 -9.37 -12.66
N SER A 85 -21.31 -9.95 -12.27
CA SER A 85 -22.64 -9.44 -12.61
C SER A 85 -22.90 -8.02 -12.06
N ASP A 86 -22.27 -7.67 -10.93
CA ASP A 86 -22.33 -6.33 -10.37
C ASP A 86 -21.52 -5.34 -11.24
N LYS A 87 -22.25 -4.53 -12.01
CA LYS A 87 -21.69 -3.51 -12.90
C LYS A 87 -20.89 -2.43 -12.17
N ARG A 88 -21.08 -2.27 -10.86
CA ARG A 88 -20.31 -1.32 -10.05
C ARG A 88 -18.82 -1.64 -10.03
N ALA A 89 -18.45 -2.93 -10.12
CA ALA A 89 -17.04 -3.33 -10.06
C ALA A 89 -16.29 -2.79 -11.28
N ARG A 90 -16.89 -2.95 -12.46
CA ARG A 90 -16.40 -2.37 -13.71
C ARG A 90 -16.31 -0.85 -13.62
N TYR A 91 -17.36 -0.19 -13.16
CA TYR A 91 -17.38 1.27 -13.01
C TYR A 91 -16.24 1.78 -12.11
N ASN A 92 -16.01 1.12 -10.97
CA ASN A 92 -14.94 1.49 -10.04
C ASN A 92 -13.55 1.37 -10.67
N VAL A 93 -13.26 0.25 -11.35
CA VAL A 93 -11.97 0.06 -12.04
C VAL A 93 -11.80 1.08 -13.18
N GLU A 94 -12.84 1.33 -13.97
CA GLU A 94 -12.82 2.36 -15.01
C GLU A 94 -12.54 3.75 -14.42
N ARG A 95 -13.08 4.06 -13.24
CA ARG A 95 -12.83 5.34 -12.55
C ARG A 95 -11.41 5.46 -12.03
N ILE A 96 -10.85 4.42 -11.41
CA ILE A 96 -9.44 4.35 -11.01
C ILE A 96 -8.54 4.55 -12.24
N ASN A 97 -8.83 3.84 -13.33
CA ASN A 97 -8.06 3.94 -14.57
C ASN A 97 -8.17 5.32 -15.22
N ALA A 98 -9.30 6.01 -15.11
CA ALA A 98 -9.42 7.39 -15.54
C ALA A 98 -8.47 8.32 -14.75
N TYR A 99 -8.32 8.13 -13.44
CA TYR A 99 -7.33 8.88 -12.64
C TYR A 99 -5.89 8.55 -13.03
N ARG A 100 -5.59 7.26 -13.23
CA ARG A 100 -4.26 6.80 -13.68
C ARG A 100 -3.89 7.36 -15.05
N ALA A 101 -4.84 7.39 -15.99
CA ALA A 101 -4.65 7.97 -17.33
C ALA A 101 -4.30 9.47 -17.27
N GLN A 102 -4.91 10.24 -16.36
CA GLN A 102 -4.57 11.66 -16.15
C GLN A 102 -3.10 11.87 -15.72
N LYS A 103 -2.43 10.82 -15.21
CA LYS A 103 -1.03 10.82 -14.80
C LYS A 103 -0.11 10.07 -15.77
N GLY A 104 -0.63 9.61 -16.92
CA GLY A 104 0.13 8.81 -17.88
C GLY A 104 0.54 7.44 -17.37
N LEU A 105 -0.22 6.87 -16.42
CA LEU A 105 0.03 5.54 -15.87
C LEU A 105 -0.77 4.48 -16.62
N GLU A 106 -0.18 3.29 -16.75
CA GLU A 106 -0.85 2.10 -17.28
C GLU A 106 -2.09 1.74 -16.45
N PRO A 107 -3.18 1.26 -17.09
CA PRO A 107 -4.38 0.85 -16.37
C PRO A 107 -4.11 -0.37 -15.48
N VAL A 108 -4.82 -0.44 -14.35
CA VAL A 108 -4.96 -1.69 -13.58
C VAL A 108 -6.07 -2.56 -14.16
N LEU A 109 -5.88 -3.86 -14.07
CA LEU A 109 -6.81 -4.87 -14.56
C LEU A 109 -7.62 -5.47 -13.41
N TYR A 110 -8.88 -5.78 -13.66
CA TYR A 110 -9.72 -6.46 -12.68
C TYR A 110 -9.21 -7.88 -12.39
N ASP A 111 -9.15 -8.23 -11.11
CA ASP A 111 -8.76 -9.55 -10.62
C ASP A 111 -9.82 -10.11 -9.66
N ALA A 112 -10.41 -11.24 -10.03
CA ALA A 112 -11.52 -11.84 -9.30
C ALA A 112 -11.08 -12.45 -7.96
N LYS A 113 -9.85 -12.97 -7.87
CA LYS A 113 -9.31 -13.55 -6.62
C LYS A 113 -9.05 -12.45 -5.60
N ILE A 114 -8.39 -11.37 -6.03
CA ILE A 114 -8.17 -10.19 -5.18
C ILE A 114 -9.53 -9.57 -4.80
N SER A 115 -10.50 -9.53 -5.71
CA SER A 115 -11.85 -9.00 -5.40
C SER A 115 -12.58 -9.78 -4.32
N SER A 116 -12.36 -11.10 -4.25
CA SER A 116 -12.94 -11.93 -3.19
C SER A 116 -12.35 -11.55 -1.82
N PHE A 117 -11.05 -11.25 -1.78
CA PHE A 117 -10.38 -10.75 -0.58
C PHE A 117 -10.86 -9.34 -0.19
N ALA A 118 -10.95 -8.42 -1.17
CA ALA A 118 -11.47 -7.07 -0.96
C ALA A 118 -12.92 -7.09 -0.43
N ARG A 119 -13.76 -7.98 -0.95
CA ARG A 119 -15.14 -8.18 -0.46
C ARG A 119 -15.15 -8.61 1.01
N ALA A 120 -14.29 -9.55 1.41
CA ALA A 120 -14.15 -9.93 2.82
C ALA A 120 -13.68 -8.74 3.69
N GLY A 121 -12.81 -7.88 3.15
CA GLY A 121 -12.41 -6.61 3.78
C GLY A 121 -13.59 -5.67 4.03
N SER A 122 -14.40 -5.41 3.01
CA SER A 122 -15.62 -4.59 3.14
C SER A 122 -16.64 -5.22 4.11
N GLU A 123 -16.78 -6.54 4.10
CA GLU A 123 -17.68 -7.25 5.03
C GLU A 123 -17.23 -7.09 6.47
N ARG A 124 -15.92 -7.25 6.72
CA ARG A 124 -15.35 -7.03 8.05
C ARG A 124 -15.53 -5.58 8.49
N LEU A 125 -15.16 -4.62 7.65
CA LEU A 125 -15.35 -3.19 7.91
C LEU A 125 -16.78 -2.85 8.31
N SER A 126 -17.75 -3.41 7.59
CA SER A 126 -19.17 -3.16 7.85
C SER A 126 -19.66 -3.66 9.22
N ARG A 127 -18.91 -4.56 9.86
CA ARG A 127 -19.25 -5.13 11.18
C ARG A 127 -18.46 -4.47 12.30
N ASP A 128 -17.15 -4.31 12.12
CA ASP A 128 -16.26 -3.87 13.19
C ASP A 128 -15.93 -2.38 13.14
N HIS A 129 -16.16 -1.72 11.99
CA HIS A 129 -15.80 -0.33 11.74
C HIS A 129 -14.30 -0.05 11.94
N VAL A 130 -13.45 -1.08 11.83
CA VAL A 130 -11.98 -0.97 11.98
C VAL A 130 -11.33 -0.98 10.59
N PRO A 131 -10.74 0.14 10.14
CA PRO A 131 -10.04 0.19 8.86
C PRO A 131 -8.91 -0.84 8.79
N HIS A 132 -8.71 -1.43 7.61
CA HIS A 132 -7.59 -2.33 7.31
C HIS A 132 -7.48 -3.61 8.14
N ALA A 133 -8.49 -3.93 8.95
CA ALA A 133 -8.42 -5.04 9.88
C ALA A 133 -8.30 -6.39 9.15
N ASN A 134 -8.97 -6.55 8.01
CA ASN A 134 -8.85 -7.76 7.18
C ASN A 134 -7.47 -7.88 6.54
N PHE A 135 -6.96 -6.80 5.96
CA PHE A 135 -5.64 -6.78 5.33
C PHE A 135 -4.52 -7.06 6.34
N ALA A 136 -4.57 -6.40 7.51
CA ALA A 136 -3.60 -6.61 8.59
C ALA A 136 -3.60 -8.06 9.12
N ALA A 137 -4.76 -8.70 9.21
CA ALA A 137 -4.87 -10.11 9.63
C ALA A 137 -4.23 -11.08 8.62
N ASN A 138 -3.99 -10.64 7.39
CA ASN A 138 -3.39 -11.42 6.31
C ASN A 138 -2.06 -10.83 5.83
N ALA A 139 -1.32 -10.13 6.71
CA ALA A 139 -0.05 -9.49 6.38
C ALA A 139 1.04 -10.45 5.86
N GLN A 140 0.88 -11.75 6.10
CA GLN A 140 1.76 -12.82 5.59
C GLN A 140 1.48 -13.17 4.12
N GLY A 141 0.45 -12.57 3.54
CA GLY A 141 0.00 -12.80 2.17
C GLY A 141 -1.45 -13.30 2.13
N ALA A 142 -2.07 -13.13 0.97
CA ALA A 142 -3.39 -13.63 0.67
C ALA A 142 -3.45 -14.19 -0.76
N PRO A 143 -4.35 -15.14 -1.05
CA PRO A 143 -4.46 -15.71 -2.39
C PRO A 143 -4.71 -14.64 -3.46
N GLY A 144 -3.96 -14.71 -4.56
CA GLY A 144 -4.11 -13.80 -5.70
C GLY A 144 -3.18 -12.59 -5.68
N PHE A 145 -2.59 -12.22 -4.55
CA PHE A 145 -1.59 -11.17 -4.50
C PHE A 145 -0.22 -11.65 -5.01
N GLY A 146 0.51 -10.76 -5.66
CA GLY A 146 1.90 -10.93 -6.06
C GLY A 146 2.87 -10.56 -4.94
N SER A 147 4.04 -10.05 -5.31
CA SER A 147 5.08 -9.66 -4.35
C SER A 147 4.77 -8.36 -3.61
N ARG A 148 3.80 -7.59 -4.12
CA ARG A 148 3.36 -6.33 -3.54
C ARG A 148 1.84 -6.29 -3.46
N SER A 149 1.36 -5.70 -2.38
CA SER A 149 -0.05 -5.47 -2.14
C SER A 149 -0.26 -4.15 -1.42
N ALA A 150 -1.43 -3.55 -1.63
CA ALA A 150 -1.91 -2.42 -0.85
C ALA A 150 -3.44 -2.39 -0.84
N GLU A 151 -4.02 -1.75 0.16
CA GLU A 151 -5.47 -1.62 0.32
C GLU A 151 -5.86 -0.15 0.40
N ASN A 152 -6.90 0.21 -0.33
CA ASN A 152 -7.67 1.41 -0.08
C ASN A 152 -9.05 1.02 0.41
N GLN A 153 -9.47 1.63 1.52
CA GLN A 153 -10.73 1.30 2.15
C GLN A 153 -11.57 2.57 2.29
N GLY A 154 -12.87 2.45 2.00
CA GLY A 154 -13.83 3.56 2.09
C GLY A 154 -14.12 4.01 3.52
N ASP A 155 -15.16 4.83 3.68
CA ASP A 155 -15.58 5.34 4.99
C ASP A 155 -15.88 4.18 5.98
N PRO A 156 -15.31 4.18 7.20
CA PRO A 156 -15.51 3.11 8.17
C PRO A 156 -16.96 2.98 8.64
N ASN A 157 -17.78 4.02 8.52
CA ASN A 157 -19.22 4.03 8.81
C ASN A 157 -20.08 3.82 7.56
N GLY A 158 -19.45 3.65 6.39
CA GLY A 158 -20.11 3.46 5.10
C GLY A 158 -20.80 4.71 4.57
N VAL A 159 -20.89 4.79 3.25
CA VAL A 159 -21.53 5.92 2.56
C VAL A 159 -23.05 5.72 2.57
N PRO A 160 -23.85 6.71 3.01
CA PRO A 160 -25.30 6.60 2.97
C PRO A 160 -25.83 6.58 1.53
N VAL A 161 -27.12 6.28 1.36
CA VAL A 161 -27.81 6.43 0.07
C VAL A 161 -27.79 7.90 -0.36
N LEU A 162 -27.35 8.15 -1.59
CA LEU A 162 -27.21 9.45 -2.23
C LEU A 162 -28.19 9.66 -3.40
N ASP A 163 -28.87 8.59 -3.83
CA ASP A 163 -29.83 8.62 -4.93
C ASP A 163 -30.91 7.53 -4.76
N PRO A 164 -32.19 7.79 -5.11
CA PRO A 164 -33.23 6.76 -5.11
C PRO A 164 -33.01 5.66 -6.17
N ASP A 165 -32.36 5.95 -7.31
CA ASP A 165 -32.02 4.92 -8.29
C ASP A 165 -30.78 4.14 -7.85
N ALA A 166 -30.91 2.83 -7.65
CA ALA A 166 -29.83 2.01 -7.11
C ALA A 166 -28.55 2.03 -7.96
N THR A 167 -28.69 2.12 -9.30
CA THR A 167 -27.53 2.15 -10.21
C THR A 167 -26.78 3.48 -10.07
N THR A 168 -27.50 4.59 -10.09
CA THR A 168 -26.96 5.94 -9.93
C THR A 168 -26.40 6.13 -8.52
N ASN A 169 -27.07 5.59 -7.51
CA ASN A 169 -26.64 5.60 -6.13
C ASN A 169 -25.25 4.98 -5.96
N GLY A 170 -25.08 3.73 -6.43
CA GLY A 170 -23.81 3.04 -6.34
C GLY A 170 -22.66 3.79 -7.03
N LYS A 171 -22.93 4.41 -8.19
CA LYS A 171 -21.94 5.24 -8.90
C LYS A 171 -21.55 6.47 -8.07
N LYS A 172 -22.51 7.21 -7.54
CA LYS A 172 -22.24 8.39 -6.70
C LYS A 172 -21.44 8.04 -5.44
N GLN A 173 -21.76 6.91 -4.81
CA GLN A 173 -21.03 6.42 -3.63
C GLN A 173 -19.59 6.02 -3.97
N ILE A 174 -19.36 5.39 -5.12
CA ILE A 174 -18.00 5.10 -5.62
C ILE A 174 -17.25 6.40 -5.93
N ASP A 175 -17.88 7.32 -6.65
CA ASP A 175 -17.25 8.59 -7.04
C ASP A 175 -16.82 9.42 -5.84
N ILE A 176 -17.65 9.53 -4.80
CA ILE A 176 -17.28 10.30 -3.60
C ILE A 176 -16.10 9.66 -2.87
N MET A 177 -16.07 8.33 -2.70
CA MET A 177 -14.97 7.65 -2.00
C MET A 177 -13.68 7.72 -2.80
N LEU A 178 -13.71 7.42 -4.11
CA LEU A 178 -12.52 7.52 -4.94
C LEU A 178 -12.02 8.96 -5.07
N LYS A 179 -12.93 9.94 -5.10
CA LYS A 179 -12.54 11.35 -5.07
C LYS A 179 -11.82 11.71 -3.77
N LEU A 180 -12.34 11.30 -2.61
CA LEU A 180 -11.69 11.55 -1.32
C LEU A 180 -10.29 10.93 -1.26
N MET A 181 -10.15 9.68 -1.72
CA MET A 181 -8.85 9.00 -1.83
C MET A 181 -7.88 9.74 -2.76
N MET A 182 -8.38 10.27 -3.88
CA MET A 182 -7.57 11.06 -4.81
C MET A 182 -7.21 12.44 -4.28
N ASP A 183 -8.11 13.07 -3.52
CA ASP A 183 -7.92 14.40 -2.95
C ASP A 183 -6.87 14.40 -1.81
N GLU A 184 -6.49 13.23 -1.28
CA GLU A 184 -5.33 13.11 -0.38
C GLU A 184 -4.04 13.61 -1.03
N GLY A 185 -3.89 13.44 -2.35
CA GLY A 185 -2.72 13.87 -3.11
C GLY A 185 -1.43 13.10 -2.79
N PRO A 186 -0.31 13.45 -3.43
CA PRO A 186 0.98 12.77 -3.21
C PRO A 186 1.40 12.74 -1.74
N GLY A 187 1.75 11.55 -1.23
CA GLY A 187 2.05 11.31 0.19
C GLY A 187 0.84 10.88 1.02
N GLY A 188 -0.37 10.93 0.44
CA GLY A 188 -1.57 10.30 0.96
C GLY A 188 -1.58 8.81 0.65
N GLY A 189 -1.79 7.97 1.66
CA GLY A 189 -1.70 6.52 1.51
C GLY A 189 -2.62 5.97 0.42
N HIS A 190 -3.86 6.47 0.34
CA HIS A 190 -4.79 5.98 -0.68
C HIS A 190 -4.44 6.47 -2.08
N TYR A 191 -4.06 7.75 -2.20
CA TYR A 191 -3.59 8.31 -3.46
C TYR A 191 -2.37 7.56 -3.99
N ASP A 192 -1.36 7.35 -3.13
CA ASP A 192 -0.10 6.71 -3.51
C ASP A 192 -0.34 5.26 -3.97
N ASN A 193 -1.26 4.54 -3.35
CA ASN A 193 -1.67 3.21 -3.80
C ASN A 193 -2.32 3.25 -5.19
N MET A 194 -3.29 4.14 -5.42
CA MET A 194 -3.96 4.26 -6.73
C MET A 194 -2.98 4.65 -7.85
N MET A 195 -2.00 5.49 -7.54
CA MET A 195 -1.03 6.03 -8.50
C MET A 195 0.25 5.21 -8.59
N ASN A 196 0.38 4.10 -7.85
CA ASN A 196 1.59 3.30 -7.88
C ASN A 196 1.75 2.61 -9.27
N PRO A 197 2.83 2.89 -10.03
CA PRO A 197 3.05 2.27 -11.34
C PRO A 197 3.38 0.77 -11.23
N LYS A 198 3.77 0.29 -10.04
CA LYS A 198 4.06 -1.12 -9.81
C LYS A 198 2.81 -1.98 -9.71
N PHE A 199 1.66 -1.38 -9.38
CA PHE A 199 0.39 -2.11 -9.37
C PHE A 199 -0.21 -2.20 -10.77
N ARG A 200 -0.63 -3.41 -11.12
CA ARG A 200 -1.17 -3.78 -12.44
C ARG A 200 -2.54 -4.44 -12.33
N ARG A 201 -2.94 -4.81 -11.12
CA ARG A 201 -4.20 -5.50 -10.83
C ARG A 201 -4.92 -4.84 -9.67
N VAL A 202 -6.24 -4.88 -9.70
CA VAL A 202 -7.10 -4.40 -8.64
C VAL A 202 -8.25 -5.39 -8.40
N GLY A 203 -8.46 -5.73 -7.14
CA GLY A 203 -9.67 -6.38 -6.66
C GLY A 203 -10.61 -5.36 -6.05
N VAL A 204 -11.91 -5.54 -6.28
CA VAL A 204 -12.94 -4.62 -5.83
C VAL A 204 -13.95 -5.37 -4.96
N GLY A 205 -14.13 -4.90 -3.73
CA GLY A 205 -15.11 -5.40 -2.78
C GLY A 205 -16.12 -4.32 -2.46
N PHE A 206 -17.41 -4.66 -2.52
CA PHE A 206 -18.49 -3.77 -2.06
C PHE A 206 -19.36 -4.52 -1.07
N VAL A 207 -19.96 -3.84 -0.09
CA VAL A 207 -21.01 -4.38 0.78
C VAL A 207 -22.09 -3.33 1.00
N ASP A 208 -23.35 -3.70 0.77
CA ASP A 208 -24.52 -2.89 1.11
C ASP A 208 -25.18 -3.50 2.37
N VAL A 209 -25.16 -2.80 3.50
CA VAL A 209 -25.81 -3.25 4.75
C VAL A 209 -26.36 -2.06 5.52
N GLY A 210 -27.59 -2.17 6.03
CA GLY A 210 -28.21 -1.10 6.84
C GLY A 210 -28.35 0.25 6.12
N GLY A 211 -28.48 0.25 4.79
CA GLY A 211 -28.51 1.49 3.99
C GLY A 211 -27.16 2.19 3.86
N ARG A 212 -26.06 1.48 4.18
CA ARG A 212 -24.68 1.94 4.06
C ARG A 212 -23.94 1.12 3.02
N PHE A 213 -23.13 1.80 2.21
CA PHE A 213 -22.25 1.21 1.21
C PHE A 213 -20.80 1.25 1.69
N TYR A 214 -20.18 0.09 1.74
CA TYR A 214 -18.77 -0.09 2.08
C TYR A 214 -18.01 -0.54 0.85
N MET A 215 -16.76 -0.10 0.72
CA MET A 215 -15.91 -0.38 -0.43
C MET A 215 -14.48 -0.64 0.00
N THR A 216 -13.85 -1.61 -0.65
CA THR A 216 -12.42 -1.90 -0.56
C THR A 216 -11.86 -2.07 -1.97
N ASN A 217 -10.72 -1.45 -2.24
CA ASN A 217 -9.91 -1.64 -3.44
C ASN A 217 -8.55 -2.18 -3.02
N ASP A 218 -8.26 -3.41 -3.42
CA ASP A 218 -6.98 -4.05 -3.13
C ASP A 218 -6.14 -4.10 -4.40
N PHE A 219 -4.89 -3.63 -4.32
CA PHE A 219 -3.97 -3.54 -5.45
C PHE A 219 -2.89 -4.61 -5.37
N SER A 220 -2.41 -5.05 -6.54
CA SER A 220 -1.26 -5.95 -6.63
C SER A 220 -0.48 -5.78 -7.92
N ASP A 221 0.77 -6.22 -7.92
CA ASP A 221 1.68 -6.24 -9.07
C ASP A 221 1.38 -7.37 -10.08
#